data_AF-A0A836TLC8-F1
#
_entry.id   AF-A0A836TLC8-F1
#
_cell.length_a   1.000
_cell.length_b   1.000
_cell.length_c   1.000
_cell.angle_alpha   90.00
_cell.angle_beta   90.00
_cell.angle_gamma   90.00
#
_symmetry.space_group_name_H-M   'P 1'
#
loop_
_entity.id
_entity.type
_entity.pdbx_description
1 polymer ?
#
loop_
_entity_poly.entity_id
_entity_poly.type
_entity_poly.pdbx_seq_one_letter_code
_entity_poly.pdbx_strand_id
1 'polypeptide(L)'
;MKEFLGWSIDRLNQAGIHFPQMEAEVLLAGALKLSREEIYRRPELPLTETEKTILYDFIDRRVNHEPIAYILKSKEFWSLDFNITPDVLIPRPETENLIENLLLLISKSPEKLSLRLLEIGTGSGAIAVVAAKEILNCRVTATDYFLEPLVVARINAEKHGVLDKINFVQSNIFSDLPIIHYDCIVSNPPYIQTSQLTNLMTDVINFEPESS
;
A
#
# COMPACT_ATOMS: atom_id res chain seq x y z
N MET A 1 -4.13 4.93 28.11
CA MET A 1 -3.32 4.94 26.85
C MET A 1 -2.03 5.75 26.99
N LYS A 2 -2.06 6.93 27.63
CA LYS A 2 -0.91 7.83 27.76
C LYS A 2 0.40 7.17 28.22
N GLU A 3 0.35 6.33 29.25
CA GLU A 3 1.54 5.63 29.77
C GLU A 3 2.13 4.66 28.74
N PHE A 4 1.27 3.90 28.07
CA PHE A 4 1.70 2.98 27.00
C PHE A 4 2.33 3.76 25.84
N LEU A 5 1.73 4.87 25.43
CA LEU A 5 2.27 5.72 24.37
C LEU A 5 3.68 6.23 24.74
N GLY A 6 3.88 6.69 25.98
CA GLY A 6 5.22 7.09 26.46
C GLY A 6 6.23 5.95 26.38
N TRP A 7 5.86 4.76 26.87
CA TRP A 7 6.71 3.57 26.78
C TRP A 7 7.05 3.19 25.34
N SER A 8 6.07 3.25 24.42
CA SER A 8 6.28 2.96 23.00
C SER A 8 7.27 3.94 22.36
N ILE A 9 7.13 5.24 22.65
CA ILE A 9 8.03 6.28 22.12
C ILE A 9 9.48 5.99 22.56
N ASP A 10 9.68 5.69 23.84
CA ASP A 10 11.01 5.38 24.38
C ASP A 10 11.62 4.14 23.71
N ARG A 11 10.82 3.08 23.51
CA ARG A 11 11.26 1.84 22.85
C ARG A 11 11.66 2.07 21.40
N LEU A 12 10.86 2.81 20.64
CA LEU A 12 11.15 3.12 19.23
C LEU A 12 12.37 4.05 19.11
N ASN A 13 12.51 5.02 20.03
CA ASN A 13 13.68 5.89 20.07
C ASN A 13 14.98 5.12 20.36
N GLN A 14 14.95 4.17 21.29
CA GLN A 14 16.10 3.28 21.58
C GLN A 14 16.47 2.38 20.39
N ALA A 15 15.51 2.02 19.56
CA ALA A 15 15.72 1.24 18.34
C ALA A 15 16.20 2.10 17.15
N GLY A 16 16.39 3.42 17.32
CA GLY A 16 16.85 4.31 16.25
C GLY A 16 15.78 4.59 15.18
N ILE A 17 14.50 4.41 15.49
CA ILE A 17 13.40 4.80 14.60
C ILE A 17 13.40 6.32 14.42
N HIS A 18 13.26 6.80 13.18
CA HIS A 18 13.44 8.21 12.84
C HIS A 18 12.32 9.12 13.38
N PHE A 19 11.07 8.63 13.42
CA PHE A 19 9.91 9.41 13.88
C PHE A 19 9.12 8.70 15.01
N PRO A 20 9.74 8.43 16.17
CA PRO A 20 9.21 7.51 17.17
C PRO A 20 7.84 7.94 17.72
N GLN A 21 7.61 9.25 17.92
CA GLN A 21 6.31 9.76 18.36
C GLN A 21 5.20 9.51 17.36
N MET A 22 5.41 9.91 16.11
CA MET A 22 4.41 9.75 15.06
C MET A 22 4.10 8.27 14.82
N GLU A 23 5.13 7.43 14.78
CA GLU A 23 4.96 5.99 14.54
C GLU A 23 4.26 5.28 15.70
N ALA A 24 4.57 5.62 16.95
CA ALA A 24 3.86 5.09 18.11
C ALA A 24 2.37 5.47 18.10
N GLU A 25 2.04 6.71 17.72
CA GLU A 25 0.64 7.15 17.59
C GLU A 25 -0.10 6.41 16.48
N VAL A 26 0.55 6.17 15.34
CA VAL A 26 -0.03 5.42 14.21
C VAL A 26 -0.28 3.96 14.59
N LEU A 27 0.68 3.30 15.25
CA LEU A 27 0.52 1.92 15.72
C LEU A 27 -0.58 1.82 16.79
N LEU A 28 -0.66 2.80 17.69
CA LEU A 28 -1.72 2.89 18.69
C LEU A 28 -3.10 3.04 18.04
N ALA A 29 -3.23 3.95 17.07
CA ALA A 29 -4.47 4.17 16.32
C ALA A 29 -4.91 2.90 15.58
N GLY A 30 -3.98 2.25 14.89
CA GLY A 30 -4.25 1.03 14.14
C GLY A 30 -4.70 -0.14 15.01
N ALA A 31 -4.05 -0.37 16.15
CA ALA A 31 -4.41 -1.46 17.06
C ALA A 31 -5.80 -1.25 17.70
N LEU A 32 -6.14 -0.01 18.04
CA LEU A 32 -7.41 0.34 18.68
C LEU A 32 -8.56 0.58 17.70
N LYS A 33 -8.26 0.66 16.40
CA LYS A 33 -9.22 1.07 15.35
C LYS A 33 -9.86 2.42 15.65
N LEU A 34 -9.05 3.36 16.14
CA LEU A 34 -9.46 4.72 16.47
C LEU A 34 -8.75 5.72 15.56
N SER A 35 -9.35 6.90 15.38
CA SER A 35 -8.64 8.03 14.77
C SER A 35 -7.57 8.59 15.72
N ARG A 36 -6.58 9.28 15.17
CA ARG A 36 -5.59 10.03 15.98
C ARG A 36 -6.27 11.08 16.85
N GLU A 37 -7.33 11.74 16.35
CA GLU A 37 -8.07 12.72 17.17
C GLU A 37 -8.76 12.06 18.37
N GLU A 38 -9.28 10.85 18.21
CA GLU A 38 -9.90 10.11 19.31
C GLU A 38 -8.89 9.73 20.39
N ILE A 39 -7.68 9.33 20.01
CA ILE A 39 -6.57 9.09 20.95
C ILE A 39 -6.27 10.36 21.75
N TYR A 40 -6.14 11.52 21.10
CA TYR A 40 -5.85 12.78 21.77
C TYR A 40 -6.99 13.29 22.64
N ARG A 41 -8.24 13.04 22.26
CA ARG A 41 -9.42 13.45 23.05
C ARG A 41 -9.60 12.63 24.31
N ARG A 42 -9.06 11.40 24.37
CA ARG A 42 -9.33 10.45 25.46
C ARG A 42 -8.08 9.75 25.99
N PRO A 43 -6.98 10.47 26.32
CA PRO A 43 -5.69 9.84 26.65
C PRO A 43 -5.72 8.93 27.89
N GLU A 44 -6.70 9.15 28.78
CA GLU A 44 -6.91 8.41 30.02
C GLU A 44 -7.76 7.15 29.86
N LEU A 45 -8.27 6.83 28.66
CA LEU A 45 -8.95 5.56 28.46
C LEU A 45 -8.00 4.40 28.83
N PRO A 46 -8.44 3.45 29.68
CA PRO A 46 -7.66 2.28 30.00
C PRO A 46 -7.62 1.36 28.78
N LEU A 47 -6.47 0.71 28.58
CA LEU A 47 -6.31 -0.35 27.59
C LEU A 47 -6.74 -1.68 28.22
N THR A 48 -7.53 -2.47 27.50
CA THR A 48 -7.79 -3.87 27.83
C THR A 48 -6.52 -4.70 27.67
N GLU A 49 -6.47 -5.87 28.30
CA GLU A 49 -5.32 -6.77 28.16
C GLU A 49 -5.11 -7.24 26.71
N THR A 50 -6.19 -7.49 25.97
CA THR A 50 -6.12 -7.85 24.55
C THR A 50 -5.49 -6.73 23.71
N GLU A 51 -5.91 -5.47 23.93
CA GLU A 51 -5.33 -4.31 23.22
C GLU A 51 -3.85 -4.14 23.57
N LYS A 52 -3.48 -4.30 24.85
CA LYS A 52 -2.06 -4.27 25.26
C LYS A 52 -1.25 -5.34 24.55
N THR A 53 -1.73 -6.58 24.48
CA THR A 53 -1.02 -7.67 23.78
C THR A 53 -0.78 -7.34 22.32
N ILE A 54 -1.79 -6.83 21.61
CA ILE A 54 -1.66 -6.42 20.20
C ILE A 54 -0.65 -5.28 20.07
N LEU A 55 -0.75 -4.28 20.94
CA LEU A 55 0.15 -3.12 20.91
C LEU A 55 1.60 -3.50 21.21
N TYR A 56 1.85 -4.40 22.17
CA TYR A 56 3.19 -4.90 22.44
C TYR A 56 3.78 -5.62 21.22
N ASP A 57 3.00 -6.49 20.57
CA ASP A 57 3.40 -7.14 19.31
C ASP A 57 3.75 -6.11 18.23
N PHE A 58 2.93 -5.08 18.05
CA PHE A 58 3.16 -4.04 17.05
C PHE A 58 4.45 -3.26 17.32
N ILE A 59 4.69 -2.88 18.57
CA ILE A 59 5.92 -2.17 18.95
C ILE A 59 7.14 -3.07 18.80
N ASP A 60 7.07 -4.34 19.19
CA ASP A 60 8.20 -5.26 19.07
C ASP A 60 8.54 -5.55 17.60
N ARG A 61 7.55 -5.72 16.74
CA ARG A 61 7.74 -5.82 15.28
C ARG A 61 8.38 -4.55 14.72
N ARG A 62 7.91 -3.37 15.14
CA ARG A 62 8.47 -2.10 14.68
C ARG A 62 9.90 -1.86 15.17
N VAL A 63 10.22 -2.24 16.39
CA VAL A 63 11.60 -2.21 16.93
C VAL A 63 12.54 -3.09 16.10
N ASN A 64 12.04 -4.16 15.49
CA ASN A 64 12.78 -4.98 14.52
C ASN A 64 12.77 -4.42 13.10
N HIS A 65 12.43 -3.14 12.94
CA HIS A 65 12.40 -2.43 11.67
C HIS A 65 11.34 -2.93 10.66
N GLU A 66 10.33 -3.69 11.10
CA GLU A 66 9.24 -4.06 10.19
C GLU A 66 8.42 -2.81 9.78
N PRO A 67 8.14 -2.60 8.48
CA PRO A 67 7.33 -1.48 8.01
C PRO A 67 5.96 -1.41 8.67
N ILE A 68 5.52 -0.21 9.08
CA ILE A 68 4.20 0.01 9.71
C ILE A 68 3.05 -0.50 8.84
N ALA A 69 3.15 -0.37 7.52
CA ALA A 69 2.10 -0.84 6.62
C ALA A 69 1.92 -2.37 6.67
N TYR A 70 2.98 -3.15 6.92
CA TYR A 70 2.88 -4.60 7.13
C TYR A 70 2.41 -4.95 8.54
N ILE A 71 2.79 -4.16 9.54
CA ILE A 71 2.30 -4.32 10.92
C ILE A 71 0.78 -4.11 10.97
N LEU A 72 0.31 -3.00 10.38
CA LEU A 72 -1.11 -2.63 10.30
C LEU A 72 -1.88 -3.37 9.20
N LYS A 73 -1.16 -4.03 8.27
CA LYS A 73 -1.71 -4.67 7.07
C LYS A 73 -2.50 -3.71 6.18
N SER A 74 -2.16 -2.43 6.23
CA SER A 74 -2.86 -1.39 5.50
C SER A 74 -1.96 -0.21 5.12
N LYS A 75 -2.32 0.49 4.04
CA LYS A 75 -1.65 1.70 3.57
C LYS A 75 -2.67 2.60 2.87
N GLU A 76 -2.77 3.84 3.33
CA GLU A 76 -3.46 4.88 2.57
C GLU A 76 -2.63 5.27 1.35
N PHE A 77 -3.29 5.33 0.19
CA PHE A 77 -2.75 5.78 -1.09
C PHE A 77 -3.88 6.39 -1.91
N TRP A 78 -3.70 7.59 -2.46
CA TRP A 78 -4.76 8.30 -3.21
C TRP A 78 -6.08 8.45 -2.43
N SER A 79 -6.01 8.75 -1.12
CA SER A 79 -7.18 8.79 -0.20
C SER A 79 -7.98 7.48 -0.10
N LEU A 80 -7.41 6.35 -0.55
CA LEU A 80 -7.99 5.01 -0.45
C LEU A 80 -7.12 4.16 0.48
N ASP A 81 -7.76 3.36 1.33
CA ASP A 81 -7.05 2.41 2.19
C ASP A 81 -6.84 1.07 1.46
N PHE A 82 -5.59 0.67 1.23
CA PHE A 82 -5.21 -0.60 0.61
C PHE A 82 -4.78 -1.61 1.65
N ASN A 83 -5.26 -2.84 1.53
CA ASN A 83 -4.70 -4.00 2.23
C ASN A 83 -3.31 -4.29 1.68
N ILE A 84 -2.35 -4.44 2.59
CA ILE A 84 -0.96 -4.70 2.29
C ILE A 84 -0.51 -5.97 3.00
N THR A 85 0.21 -6.83 2.28
CA THR A 85 0.87 -8.03 2.79
C THR A 85 2.35 -7.99 2.39
N PRO A 86 3.22 -8.83 3.00
CA PRO A 86 4.61 -8.97 2.56
C PRO A 86 4.78 -9.42 1.11
N ASP A 87 3.71 -9.86 0.44
CA ASP A 87 3.74 -10.31 -0.96
C ASP A 87 3.72 -9.13 -1.95
N VAL A 88 3.49 -7.89 -1.50
CA VAL A 88 3.36 -6.72 -2.37
C VAL A 88 4.18 -5.55 -1.88
N LEU A 89 4.72 -4.76 -2.81
CA LEU A 89 5.34 -3.49 -2.47
C LEU A 89 4.32 -2.52 -1.84
N ILE A 90 4.77 -1.77 -0.83
CA ILE A 90 3.99 -0.71 -0.20
C ILE A 90 3.85 0.44 -1.20
N PRO A 91 2.62 0.86 -1.57
CA PRO A 91 2.41 2.01 -2.47
C PRO A 91 3.14 3.25 -1.96
N ARG A 92 3.89 3.90 -2.87
CA ARG A 92 4.73 5.05 -2.57
C ARG A 92 4.07 6.35 -3.04
N PRO A 93 4.23 7.48 -2.33
CA PRO A 93 3.72 8.77 -2.79
C PRO A 93 4.17 9.13 -4.21
N GLU A 94 5.38 8.72 -4.62
CA GLU A 94 5.89 8.95 -5.96
C GLU A 94 5.03 8.30 -7.05
N THR A 95 4.37 7.18 -6.75
CA THR A 95 3.42 6.49 -7.63
C THR A 95 2.15 7.33 -7.89
N GLU A 96 1.81 8.26 -7.00
CA GLU A 96 0.70 9.19 -7.22
C GLU A 96 0.96 10.08 -8.44
N ASN A 97 2.22 10.50 -8.69
CA ASN A 97 2.58 11.27 -9.87
C ASN A 97 2.30 10.50 -11.18
N LEU A 98 2.48 9.18 -11.20
CA LEU A 98 2.17 8.37 -12.37
C LEU A 98 0.67 8.40 -12.69
N ILE A 99 -0.16 8.30 -11.64
CA ILE A 99 -1.62 8.36 -11.76
C ILE A 99 -2.06 9.76 -12.20
N GLU A 100 -1.51 10.83 -11.62
CA GLU A 100 -1.80 12.20 -12.03
C GLU A 100 -1.54 12.40 -13.53
N ASN A 101 -0.38 11.94 -14.01
CA ASN A 101 -0.03 12.02 -15.42
C ASN A 101 -0.97 11.21 -16.31
N LEU A 102 -1.37 10.00 -15.88
CA LEU A 102 -2.36 9.18 -16.58
C LEU A 102 -3.70 9.93 -16.72
N LEU A 103 -4.22 10.48 -15.61
CA LEU A 103 -5.48 11.24 -15.61
C LEU A 103 -5.39 12.50 -16.48
N LEU A 104 -4.25 13.19 -16.46
CA LEU A 104 -4.01 14.37 -17.28
C LEU A 104 -3.93 14.04 -18.77
N LEU A 105 -3.34 12.91 -19.16
CA LEU A 105 -3.32 12.46 -20.55
C LEU A 105 -4.73 12.12 -21.05
N ILE A 106 -5.54 11.49 -20.21
CA ILE A 106 -6.92 11.11 -20.55
C ILE A 106 -7.82 12.35 -20.68
N SER A 107 -7.71 13.31 -19.77
CA SER A 107 -8.53 14.54 -19.80
C SER A 107 -8.31 15.40 -21.05
N LYS A 108 -7.13 15.29 -21.69
CA LYS A 108 -6.84 15.95 -22.98
C LYS A 108 -7.49 15.29 -24.19
N SER A 109 -8.06 14.09 -24.03
CA SER A 109 -8.72 13.33 -25.10
C SER A 109 -10.17 12.99 -24.73
N PRO A 110 -11.05 13.98 -24.48
CA PRO A 110 -12.39 13.76 -23.93
C PRO A 110 -13.33 12.99 -24.87
N GLU A 111 -12.98 12.88 -26.15
CA GLU A 111 -13.76 12.11 -27.13
C GLU A 111 -13.64 10.59 -26.96
N LYS A 112 -12.64 10.09 -26.21
CA LYS A 112 -12.53 8.66 -25.88
C LYS A 112 -13.51 8.31 -24.76
N LEU A 113 -14.66 7.76 -25.17
CA LEU A 113 -15.71 7.29 -24.27
C LEU A 113 -15.34 6.03 -23.47
N SER A 114 -14.26 5.31 -23.82
CA SER A 114 -13.81 4.12 -23.10
C SER A 114 -12.29 3.99 -23.16
N LEU A 115 -11.67 3.57 -22.05
CA LEU A 115 -10.23 3.36 -21.94
C LEU A 115 -9.93 1.90 -21.57
N ARG A 116 -9.01 1.27 -22.30
CA ARG A 116 -8.42 -0.03 -21.93
C ARG A 116 -7.00 0.18 -21.44
N LEU A 117 -6.80 0.05 -20.14
CA LEU A 117 -5.50 0.20 -19.48
C LEU A 117 -4.88 -1.18 -19.25
N LEU A 118 -3.59 -1.33 -19.54
CA LEU A 118 -2.78 -2.46 -19.08
C LEU A 118 -1.85 -1.97 -17.97
N GLU A 119 -1.89 -2.61 -16.81
CA GLU A 119 -0.90 -2.43 -15.75
C GLU A 119 -0.01 -3.67 -15.64
N ILE A 120 1.30 -3.48 -15.69
CA ILE A 120 2.31 -4.55 -15.51
C ILE A 120 2.96 -4.40 -14.13
N GLY A 121 2.96 -5.47 -13.34
CA GLY A 121 3.45 -5.48 -11.96
C GLY A 121 2.46 -4.77 -11.04
N THR A 122 1.21 -5.24 -10.98
CA THR A 122 0.12 -4.54 -10.27
C THR A 122 0.31 -4.54 -8.76
N GLY A 123 1.06 -5.50 -8.19
CA GLY A 123 1.33 -5.50 -6.76
C GLY A 123 0.04 -5.52 -5.94
N SER A 124 -0.14 -4.51 -5.07
CA SER A 124 -1.36 -4.31 -4.27
C SER A 124 -2.59 -3.86 -5.08
N GLY A 125 -2.45 -3.59 -6.38
CA GLY A 125 -3.50 -3.07 -7.24
C GLY A 125 -3.69 -1.56 -7.15
N ALA A 126 -2.74 -0.82 -6.56
CA ALA A 126 -2.89 0.61 -6.27
C ALA A 126 -3.25 1.43 -7.52
N ILE A 127 -2.51 1.27 -8.62
CA ILE A 127 -2.76 2.01 -9.86
C ILE A 127 -4.03 1.51 -10.53
N ALA A 128 -4.21 0.19 -10.71
CA ALA A 128 -5.42 -0.38 -11.31
C ALA A 128 -6.72 0.06 -10.60
N VAL A 129 -6.75 0.01 -9.28
CA VAL A 129 -7.91 0.38 -8.48
C VAL A 129 -8.22 1.87 -8.61
N VAL A 130 -7.21 2.73 -8.48
CA VAL A 130 -7.41 4.18 -8.61
C VAL A 130 -7.86 4.52 -10.03
N ALA A 131 -7.23 3.97 -11.06
CA ALA A 131 -7.62 4.18 -12.45
C ALA A 131 -9.07 3.75 -12.70
N ALA A 132 -9.50 2.60 -12.16
CA ALA A 132 -10.86 2.10 -12.31
C ALA A 132 -11.91 2.93 -11.54
N LYS A 133 -11.51 3.63 -10.47
CA LYS A 133 -12.39 4.56 -9.73
C LYS A 133 -12.50 5.92 -10.42
N GLU A 134 -11.38 6.53 -10.77
CA GLU A 134 -11.31 7.91 -11.25
C GLU A 134 -11.74 8.07 -12.72
N ILE A 135 -11.54 7.02 -13.53
CA ILE A 135 -11.85 7.08 -14.96
C ILE A 135 -13.20 6.40 -15.22
N LEU A 136 -14.19 7.20 -15.60
CA LEU A 136 -15.61 6.80 -15.74
C LEU A 136 -15.81 5.46 -16.48
N ASN A 137 -15.14 5.28 -17.62
CA ASN A 137 -15.27 4.11 -18.50
C ASN A 137 -13.93 3.39 -18.73
N CYS A 138 -13.21 3.12 -17.65
CA CYS A 138 -11.94 2.37 -17.71
C CYS A 138 -12.16 0.87 -17.47
N ARG A 139 -11.54 0.05 -18.34
CA ARG A 139 -11.32 -1.38 -18.13
C ARG A 139 -9.83 -1.60 -17.97
N VAL A 140 -9.42 -2.20 -16.86
CA VAL A 140 -8.01 -2.46 -16.56
C VAL A 140 -7.73 -3.95 -16.75
N THR A 141 -6.66 -4.28 -17.44
CA THR A 141 -5.99 -5.57 -17.29
C THR A 141 -4.81 -5.35 -16.35
N ALA A 142 -4.87 -5.92 -15.15
CA ALA A 142 -3.84 -5.83 -14.14
C ALA A 142 -3.06 -7.14 -14.10
N THR A 143 -1.75 -7.08 -14.31
CA THR A 143 -0.91 -8.28 -14.38
C THR A 143 0.21 -8.26 -13.38
N ASP A 144 0.58 -9.46 -12.94
CA ASP A 144 1.72 -9.68 -12.08
C ASP A 144 2.35 -11.04 -12.43
N TYR A 145 3.64 -11.21 -12.13
CA TYR A 145 4.33 -12.47 -12.40
C TYR A 145 3.86 -13.55 -11.42
N PHE A 146 3.62 -13.16 -10.17
CA PHE A 146 3.20 -14.03 -9.08
C PHE A 146 1.68 -14.00 -8.88
N LEU A 147 1.14 -15.04 -8.26
CA LEU A 147 -0.30 -15.09 -7.96
C LEU A 147 -0.65 -14.32 -6.70
N GLU A 148 0.28 -14.24 -5.76
CA GLU A 148 0.13 -13.66 -4.44
C GLU A 148 -0.21 -12.16 -4.52
N PRO A 149 0.49 -11.33 -5.32
CA PRO A 149 0.09 -9.94 -5.57
C PRO A 149 -1.30 -9.82 -6.17
N LEU A 150 -1.65 -10.68 -7.14
CA LEU A 150 -2.97 -10.66 -7.77
C LEU A 150 -4.10 -10.95 -6.77
N VAL A 151 -3.86 -11.82 -5.78
CA VAL A 151 -4.82 -12.05 -4.69
C VAL A 151 -5.02 -10.77 -3.88
N VAL A 152 -3.95 -10.08 -3.50
CA VAL A 152 -4.02 -8.81 -2.76
C VAL A 152 -4.73 -7.73 -3.59
N ALA A 153 -4.38 -7.58 -4.86
CA ALA A 153 -4.99 -6.62 -5.77
C ALA A 153 -6.50 -6.87 -5.96
N ARG A 154 -6.93 -8.13 -6.03
CA ARG A 154 -8.36 -8.50 -6.08
C ARG A 154 -9.11 -8.11 -4.80
N ILE A 155 -8.53 -8.37 -3.63
CA ILE A 155 -9.12 -7.96 -2.34
C ILE A 155 -9.31 -6.44 -2.30
N ASN A 156 -8.31 -5.68 -2.75
CA ASN A 156 -8.38 -4.22 -2.80
C ASN A 156 -9.42 -3.73 -3.82
N ALA A 157 -9.51 -4.37 -5.00
CA ALA A 157 -10.52 -4.02 -5.99
C ALA A 157 -11.94 -4.29 -5.51
N GLU A 158 -12.16 -5.39 -4.78
CA GLU A 158 -13.45 -5.68 -4.14
C GLU A 158 -13.77 -4.66 -3.06
N LYS A 159 -12.83 -4.38 -2.15
CA LYS A 159 -12.96 -3.36 -1.09
C LYS A 159 -13.37 -1.99 -1.64
N HIS A 160 -12.84 -1.62 -2.79
CA HIS A 160 -13.08 -0.30 -3.41
C HIS A 160 -14.20 -0.28 -4.45
N GLY A 161 -14.90 -1.41 -4.66
CA GLY A 161 -16.08 -1.52 -5.52
C GLY A 161 -15.78 -1.44 -7.01
N VAL A 162 -14.59 -1.88 -7.44
CA VAL A 162 -14.13 -1.84 -8.84
C VAL A 162 -13.71 -3.20 -9.39
N LEU A 163 -14.00 -4.29 -8.68
CA LEU A 163 -13.64 -5.65 -9.07
C LEU A 163 -14.12 -6.00 -10.49
N ASP A 164 -15.32 -5.56 -10.87
CA ASP A 164 -15.90 -5.82 -12.19
C ASP A 164 -15.19 -5.07 -13.33
N LYS A 165 -14.44 -4.01 -13.01
CA LYS A 165 -13.69 -3.18 -13.98
C LYS A 165 -12.27 -3.71 -14.26
N ILE A 166 -11.78 -4.65 -13.46
CA ILE A 166 -10.38 -5.09 -13.50
C ILE A 166 -10.31 -6.59 -13.82
N ASN A 167 -9.58 -6.93 -14.87
CA ASN A 167 -9.22 -8.29 -15.24
C ASN A 167 -7.81 -8.60 -14.72
N PHE A 168 -7.70 -9.58 -13.82
CA PHE A 168 -6.43 -9.97 -13.21
C PHE A 168 -5.82 -11.15 -13.95
N VAL A 169 -4.58 -11.01 -14.41
CA VAL A 169 -3.91 -12.01 -15.23
C VAL A 169 -2.50 -12.27 -14.70
N GLN A 170 -2.21 -13.52 -14.36
CA GLN A 170 -0.82 -13.92 -14.13
C GLN A 170 -0.10 -13.93 -15.48
N SER A 171 0.94 -13.12 -15.62
CA SER A 171 1.67 -12.99 -16.88
C SER A 171 3.13 -12.63 -16.61
N ASN A 172 4.03 -13.25 -17.36
CA ASN A 172 5.37 -12.73 -17.49
C ASN A 172 5.38 -11.57 -18.49
N ILE A 173 5.24 -10.35 -17.98
CA ILE A 173 5.15 -9.11 -18.76
C ILE A 173 4.03 -9.23 -19.82
N PHE A 174 4.37 -9.48 -21.09
CA PHE A 174 3.42 -9.56 -22.21
C PHE A 174 3.00 -10.99 -22.61
N SER A 175 3.50 -12.02 -21.93
CA SER A 175 3.46 -13.40 -22.43
C SER A 175 2.04 -14.00 -22.48
N ASP A 176 1.22 -13.73 -21.48
CA ASP A 176 -0.09 -14.38 -21.28
C ASP A 176 -1.25 -13.39 -21.34
N LEU A 177 -1.05 -12.26 -22.02
CA LEU A 177 -2.05 -11.20 -22.10
C LEU A 177 -3.18 -11.52 -23.09
N PRO A 178 -4.41 -11.07 -22.81
CA PRO A 178 -5.48 -11.05 -23.80
C PRO A 178 -5.05 -10.28 -25.06
N ILE A 179 -5.28 -10.88 -26.23
CA ILE A 179 -4.97 -10.28 -27.53
C ILE A 179 -6.04 -9.21 -27.86
N ILE A 180 -5.88 -8.03 -27.28
CA ILE A 180 -6.73 -6.86 -27.49
C ILE A 180 -5.88 -5.59 -27.61
N HIS A 181 -6.47 -4.55 -28.18
CA HIS A 181 -5.86 -3.22 -28.17
C HIS A 181 -5.98 -2.58 -26.79
N TYR A 182 -4.87 -2.07 -26.27
CA TYR A 182 -4.78 -1.25 -25.06
C TYR A 182 -4.51 0.20 -25.44
N ASP A 183 -5.22 1.14 -24.81
CA ASP A 183 -5.05 2.57 -25.03
C ASP A 183 -3.85 3.14 -24.28
N CYS A 184 -3.52 2.54 -23.15
CA CYS A 184 -2.40 2.93 -22.30
C CYS A 184 -1.81 1.69 -21.62
N ILE A 185 -0.49 1.72 -21.44
CA ILE A 185 0.26 0.72 -20.69
C ILE A 185 1.00 1.47 -19.59
N VAL A 186 0.82 1.04 -18.35
CA VAL A 186 1.47 1.60 -17.17
C VAL A 186 2.20 0.49 -16.41
N SER A 187 3.26 0.86 -15.72
CA SER A 187 3.99 -0.06 -14.85
C SER A 187 4.77 0.77 -13.84
N ASN A 188 4.87 0.27 -12.61
CA ASN A 188 5.79 0.77 -11.60
C ASN A 188 6.68 -0.39 -11.14
N PRO A 189 7.59 -0.87 -12.01
CA PRO A 189 8.40 -2.04 -11.70
C PRO A 189 9.37 -1.71 -10.56
N PRO A 190 9.89 -2.72 -9.84
CA PRO A 190 10.92 -2.51 -8.84
C PRO A 190 12.12 -1.77 -9.47
N TYR A 191 12.40 -0.56 -8.97
CA TYR A 191 13.38 0.37 -9.53
C TYR A 191 14.70 0.44 -8.74
N ILE A 192 14.82 -0.37 -7.68
CA ILE A 192 16.01 -0.38 -6.83
C ILE A 192 17.13 -1.10 -7.59
N GLN A 193 18.17 -0.35 -7.95
CA GLN A 193 19.42 -0.95 -8.43
C GLN A 193 20.03 -1.79 -7.31
N THR A 194 20.40 -3.03 -7.61
CA THR A 194 21.02 -3.99 -6.65
C THR A 194 22.27 -3.43 -5.95
N SER A 195 22.92 -2.44 -6.55
CA SER A 195 24.08 -1.72 -6.00
C SER A 195 23.76 -0.61 -4.98
N GLN A 196 22.49 -0.20 -4.86
CA GLN A 196 22.02 0.84 -3.92
C GLN A 196 21.30 0.26 -2.69
N LEU A 197 21.16 -1.07 -2.61
CA LEU A 197 20.57 -1.75 -1.44
C LEU A 197 21.29 -1.42 -0.12
N THR A 198 22.56 -1.01 -0.16
CA THR A 198 23.32 -0.63 1.05
C THR A 198 22.95 0.73 1.64
N ASN A 199 22.24 1.61 0.90
CA ASN A 199 21.86 2.96 1.34
C ASN A 199 20.35 3.14 1.55
N LEU A 200 19.55 2.09 1.39
CA LEU A 200 18.12 2.14 1.67
C LEU A 200 17.87 2.05 3.19
N MET A 201 16.75 2.62 3.64
CA MET A 201 16.32 2.47 5.02
C MET A 201 16.19 0.97 5.35
N THR A 202 16.63 0.56 6.54
CA THR A 202 16.63 -0.84 7.01
C THR A 202 15.27 -1.52 6.84
N ASP A 203 14.19 -0.74 6.93
CA ASP A 203 12.81 -1.19 6.76
C ASP A 203 12.51 -1.72 5.34
N VAL A 204 13.15 -1.16 4.30
CA VAL A 204 12.90 -1.54 2.89
C VAL A 204 13.68 -2.80 2.52
N ILE A 205 14.94 -2.87 2.93
CA ILE A 205 15.87 -3.95 2.53
C ILE A 205 15.44 -5.31 3.10
N ASN A 206 14.93 -5.32 4.33
CA ASN A 206 14.69 -6.57 5.06
C ASN A 206 13.27 -7.13 4.92
N PHE A 207 12.30 -6.33 4.45
CA PHE A 207 10.88 -6.69 4.53
C PHE A 207 10.09 -6.54 3.23
N GLU A 208 10.53 -5.71 2.27
CA GLU A 208 9.82 -5.60 0.99
C GLU A 208 10.28 -6.70 0.02
N PRO A 209 9.37 -7.26 -0.81
CA PRO A 209 9.74 -8.27 -1.78
C PRO A 209 10.77 -7.72 -2.77
N GLU A 210 11.83 -8.49 -3.04
CA GLU A 210 12.88 -8.12 -4.01
C GLU A 210 12.35 -8.08 -5.45
N SER A 211 11.23 -8.75 -5.71
CA SER A 211 10.54 -8.79 -7.00
C SER A 211 9.03 -8.83 -6.82
N SER A 212 8.33 -7.96 -7.53
CA SER A 212 6.89 -8.03 -7.83
C SER A 212 6.73 -8.01 -9.34
#